data_AF-A0A401Q8J2-F1
#
_entry.id   AF-A0A401Q8J2-F1
#
_cell.length_a   1.000
_cell.length_b   1.000
_cell.length_c   1.000
_cell.angle_alpha   90.00
_cell.angle_beta   90.00
_cell.angle_gamma   90.00
#
_symmetry.space_group_name_H-M   'P 1'
#
loop_
_entity.id
_entity.type
_entity.pdbx_description
1 polymer ?
#
loop_
_entity_poly.entity_id
_entity_poly.type
_entity_poly.pdbx_seq_one_letter_code
_entity_poly.pdbx_strand_id
1 'polypeptide(L)'
;LQSPMFDGKVPHWHHYACFWKRARVVSPADVDGLSDLRWEDQEKIKKAIETGGAGGGKGGEQGDGKGEKTLNDFVVEYAKSNRSVCKGCSKKIEKDTVRISKKMINTEKPQLGMIDHWYHPDCFVASKAELGFLPTYSATQLKGFNVLSAEDKGELKKQLPAVKSEGYLSSHEYT
;
A
#
# COMPACT_ATOMS: atom_id res chain seq x y z
N LEU A 1 -16.07 -9.46 -2.58
CA LEU A 1 -15.38 -10.55 -3.34
C LEU A 1 -16.40 -11.20 -4.26
N GLN A 2 -16.06 -11.54 -5.49
CA GLN A 2 -17.02 -12.24 -6.37
C GLN A 2 -17.29 -13.65 -5.82
N SER A 3 -18.57 -14.02 -5.71
CA SER A 3 -18.97 -15.36 -5.29
C SER A 3 -18.70 -16.37 -6.41
N PRO A 4 -18.12 -17.54 -6.11
CA PRO A 4 -18.05 -18.63 -7.09
C PRO A 4 -19.39 -19.36 -7.24
N MET A 5 -20.35 -19.14 -6.34
CA MET A 5 -21.61 -19.89 -6.26
C MET A 5 -22.79 -19.19 -6.93
N PHE A 6 -22.71 -17.88 -7.14
CA PHE A 6 -23.77 -17.09 -7.76
C PHE A 6 -23.17 -15.81 -8.37
N ASP A 7 -23.86 -15.22 -9.33
CA ASP A 7 -23.42 -13.95 -9.92
C ASP A 7 -23.70 -12.78 -8.98
N GLY A 8 -22.72 -12.48 -8.13
CA GLY A 8 -22.80 -11.40 -7.16
C GLY A 8 -21.58 -11.31 -6.26
N LYS A 9 -21.44 -10.16 -5.59
CA LYS A 9 -20.35 -9.89 -4.65
C LYS A 9 -20.78 -10.22 -3.22
N VAL A 10 -19.97 -10.99 -2.50
CA VAL A 10 -20.12 -11.21 -1.04
C VAL A 10 -19.36 -10.10 -0.31
N PRO A 11 -20.04 -9.33 0.57
CA PRO A 11 -19.38 -8.34 1.42
C PRO A 11 -18.65 -9.02 2.58
N HIS A 12 -17.42 -8.60 2.85
CA HIS A 12 -16.67 -9.00 4.03
C HIS A 12 -16.69 -7.87 5.04
N TRP A 13 -17.58 -7.97 6.02
CA TRP A 13 -17.79 -6.91 7.00
C TRP A 13 -16.66 -6.82 8.03
N HIS A 14 -16.33 -5.59 8.40
CA HIS A 14 -15.31 -5.27 9.41
C HIS A 14 -15.82 -4.14 10.31
N HIS A 15 -15.42 -4.17 11.58
CA HIS A 15 -15.51 -2.95 12.40
C HIS A 15 -14.68 -1.83 11.74
N TYR A 16 -15.10 -0.59 11.93
CA TYR A 16 -14.45 0.59 11.34
C TYR A 16 -12.92 0.58 11.50
N ALA A 17 -12.41 0.42 12.73
CA ALA A 17 -10.96 0.39 12.98
C ALA A 17 -10.26 -0.85 12.39
N CYS A 18 -10.96 -1.98 12.28
CA CYS A 18 -10.40 -3.20 11.69
C CYS A 18 -10.29 -3.09 10.16
N PHE A 19 -11.21 -2.37 9.51
CA PHE A 19 -11.19 -2.12 8.08
C PHE A 19 -9.90 -1.40 7.67
N TRP A 20 -9.57 -0.30 8.35
CA TRP A 20 -8.40 0.53 8.03
C TRP A 20 -7.05 -0.13 8.31
N LYS A 21 -7.02 -1.21 9.10
CA LYS A 21 -5.80 -2.03 9.29
C LYS A 21 -5.53 -2.96 8.11
N ARG A 22 -6.51 -3.16 7.22
CA ARG A 22 -6.51 -4.20 6.20
C ARG A 22 -6.69 -3.63 4.80
N ALA A 23 -7.64 -2.71 4.63
CA ALA A 23 -8.01 -2.15 3.34
C ALA A 23 -7.15 -0.93 2.99
N ARG A 24 -6.87 -0.77 1.69
CA ARG A 24 -6.42 0.48 1.09
C ARG A 24 -7.58 1.07 0.30
N VAL A 25 -7.98 2.26 0.69
CA VAL A 25 -8.92 3.11 -0.05
C VAL A 25 -8.12 4.33 -0.46
N VAL A 26 -8.09 4.64 -1.75
CA VAL A 26 -7.28 5.75 -2.28
C VAL A 26 -8.15 6.99 -2.47
N SER A 27 -9.40 6.79 -2.89
CA SER A 27 -10.37 7.86 -3.13
C SER A 27 -11.66 7.60 -2.37
N PRO A 28 -12.36 8.64 -1.88
CA PRO A 28 -13.73 8.52 -1.39
C PRO A 28 -14.68 7.87 -2.41
N ALA A 29 -14.41 8.03 -3.71
CA ALA A 29 -15.17 7.40 -4.78
C ALA A 29 -15.04 5.86 -4.81
N ASP A 30 -14.03 5.29 -4.16
CA ASP A 30 -13.85 3.84 -4.06
C ASP A 30 -14.75 3.21 -2.98
N VAL A 31 -15.47 4.01 -2.19
CA VAL A 31 -16.35 3.57 -1.11
C VAL A 31 -17.80 3.69 -1.56
N ASP A 32 -18.36 2.57 -2.01
CA ASP A 32 -19.78 2.48 -2.37
C ASP A 32 -20.70 2.81 -1.18
N GLY A 33 -21.78 3.56 -1.43
CA GLY A 33 -22.72 4.01 -0.40
C GLY A 33 -22.19 5.09 0.57
N LEU A 34 -21.01 5.67 0.33
CA LEU A 34 -20.45 6.71 1.21
C LEU A 34 -21.38 7.93 1.36
N SER A 35 -22.04 8.35 0.27
CA SER A 35 -22.98 9.49 0.27
C SER A 35 -24.22 9.27 1.14
N ASP A 36 -24.55 8.02 1.42
CA ASP A 36 -25.77 7.65 2.14
C ASP A 36 -25.55 7.60 3.66
N LEU A 37 -24.28 7.69 4.09
CA LEU A 37 -23.91 7.76 5.50
C LEU A 37 -24.21 9.14 6.09
N ARG A 38 -24.30 9.21 7.42
CA ARG A 38 -24.38 10.49 8.14
C ARG A 38 -23.15 11.33 7.81
N TRP A 39 -23.33 12.66 7.71
CA TRP A 39 -22.26 13.59 7.35
C TRP A 39 -20.99 13.41 8.21
N GLU A 40 -21.16 13.23 9.52
CA GLU A 40 -20.03 12.99 10.44
C GLU A 40 -19.23 11.73 10.09
N ASP A 41 -19.91 10.65 9.69
CA ASP A 41 -19.28 9.41 9.25
C ASP A 41 -18.60 9.57 7.89
N GLN A 42 -19.17 10.36 6.98
CA GLN A 42 -18.55 10.69 5.70
C GLN A 42 -17.21 11.42 5.90
N GLU A 43 -17.20 12.47 6.72
CA GLU A 43 -15.98 13.23 7.01
C GLU A 43 -14.94 12.37 7.72
N LYS A 44 -15.38 11.50 8.64
CA LYS A 44 -14.50 10.56 9.33
C LYS A 44 -13.85 9.56 8.35
N ILE A 45 -14.57 9.08 7.35
CA ILE A 45 -14.03 8.19 6.31
C ILE A 45 -13.07 8.95 5.39
N LYS A 46 -13.43 10.14 4.89
CA LYS A 46 -12.55 10.98 4.05
C LYS A 46 -11.21 11.26 4.74
N LYS A 47 -11.26 11.66 6.01
CA LYS A 47 -10.06 11.89 6.82
C LYS A 47 -9.23 10.62 7.01
N ALA A 48 -9.87 9.45 7.17
CA ALA A 48 -9.16 8.19 7.26
C ALA A 48 -8.45 7.83 5.94
N ILE A 49 -9.07 8.11 4.79
CA ILE A 49 -8.44 7.93 3.46
C ILE A 49 -7.19 8.81 3.36
N GLU A 50 -7.28 10.09 3.71
CA GLU A 50 -6.15 11.04 3.66
C GLU A 50 -5.01 10.69 4.62
N THR A 51 -5.33 10.09 5.76
CA THR A 51 -4.36 9.69 6.79
C THR A 51 -3.89 8.24 6.66
N GLY A 52 -4.35 7.52 5.62
CA GLY A 52 -3.99 6.13 5.39
C GLY A 52 -4.52 5.15 6.45
N GLY A 53 -5.62 5.49 7.12
CA GLY A 53 -6.30 4.60 8.08
C GLY A 53 -5.96 4.82 9.56
N ALA A 54 -5.35 5.96 9.92
CA ALA A 54 -4.93 6.25 11.30
C ALA A 54 -6.09 6.55 12.29
N GLY A 55 -7.35 6.47 11.87
CA GLY A 55 -8.50 6.76 12.73
C GLY A 55 -9.03 5.53 13.46
N GLY A 56 -8.73 5.37 14.75
CA GLY A 56 -9.63 4.61 15.65
C GLY A 56 -9.04 3.56 16.59
N GLY A 57 -7.74 3.56 16.89
CA GLY A 57 -7.18 2.74 17.96
C GLY A 57 -6.41 3.59 18.98
N LYS A 58 -6.86 3.63 20.23
CA LYS A 58 -6.00 4.04 21.36
C LYS A 58 -4.87 3.00 21.47
N GLY A 59 -3.66 3.39 21.08
CA GLY A 59 -2.46 2.56 21.20
C GLY A 59 -1.47 2.77 20.06
N GLY A 60 -0.70 3.84 20.15
CA GLY A 60 0.42 4.16 19.26
C GLY A 60 0.79 5.64 19.38
N GLU A 61 1.98 5.91 19.93
CA GLU A 61 2.52 7.24 20.21
C GLU A 61 2.32 8.26 19.08
N GLN A 62 1.84 9.43 19.47
CA GLN A 62 1.88 10.66 18.69
C GLN A 62 3.33 11.10 18.51
N GLY A 63 3.84 10.95 17.29
CA GLY A 63 4.91 11.80 16.77
C GLY A 63 4.29 12.90 15.93
N ASP A 64 4.10 14.08 16.52
CA ASP A 64 3.79 15.32 15.80
C ASP A 64 5.06 15.76 15.07
N GLY A 65 5.27 15.22 13.88
CA GLY A 65 6.41 15.53 13.03
C GLY A 65 5.98 15.60 11.58
N LYS A 66 6.47 16.61 10.86
CA LYS A 66 6.44 16.71 9.38
C LYS A 66 7.28 15.59 8.74
N GLY A 67 6.99 14.33 9.08
CA GLY A 67 7.60 13.14 8.52
C GLY A 67 6.79 12.64 7.32
N GLU A 68 7.50 12.08 6.34
CA GLU A 68 6.90 11.39 5.21
C GLU A 68 5.93 10.30 5.71
N LYS A 69 4.67 10.31 5.25
CA LYS A 69 3.65 9.35 5.67
C LYS A 69 4.08 7.93 5.27
N THR A 70 4.17 7.00 6.23
CA THR A 70 4.45 5.58 5.97
C THR A 70 3.27 4.93 5.25
N LEU A 71 3.56 4.17 4.19
CA LEU A 71 2.56 3.45 3.41
C LEU A 71 2.20 2.14 4.12
N ASN A 72 0.91 1.92 4.40
CA ASN A 72 0.44 0.77 5.18
C ASN A 72 0.34 -0.54 4.37
N ASP A 73 0.29 -0.44 3.04
CA ASP A 73 0.15 -1.56 2.13
C ASP A 73 1.46 -1.96 1.43
N PHE A 74 2.54 -1.21 1.66
CA PHE A 74 3.87 -1.57 1.18
C PHE A 74 4.83 -1.81 2.34
N VAL A 75 5.45 -2.99 2.35
CA VAL A 75 6.40 -3.41 3.39
C VAL A 75 7.73 -3.72 2.76
N VAL A 76 8.82 -3.39 3.44
CA VAL A 76 10.16 -3.87 3.13
C VAL A 76 10.76 -4.53 4.35
N GLU A 77 11.35 -5.70 4.16
CA GLU A 77 12.05 -6.44 5.22
C GLU A 77 13.10 -7.39 4.63
N TYR A 78 14.01 -7.88 5.47
CA TYR A 78 14.77 -9.08 5.16
C TYR A 78 13.87 -10.31 5.20
N ALA A 79 14.03 -11.20 4.23
CA ALA A 79 13.25 -12.42 4.13
C ALA A 79 13.52 -13.33 5.35
N LYS A 80 12.50 -13.50 6.20
CA LYS A 80 12.58 -14.35 7.41
C LYS A 80 12.86 -15.84 7.11
N SER A 81 12.58 -16.28 5.88
CA SER A 81 12.81 -17.65 5.39
C SER A 81 12.85 -17.65 3.87
N ASN A 82 13.31 -18.75 3.26
CA ASN A 82 13.35 -18.95 1.81
C ASN A 82 12.06 -19.58 1.21
N ARG A 83 10.92 -19.48 1.92
CA ARG A 83 9.64 -20.05 1.48
C ARG A 83 8.82 -19.11 0.58
N SER A 84 9.19 -17.82 0.52
CA SER A 84 8.51 -16.86 -0.35
C SER A 84 8.97 -16.98 -1.80
N VAL A 85 8.05 -16.73 -2.72
CA VAL A 85 8.31 -16.66 -4.16
C VAL A 85 8.00 -15.25 -4.63
N CYS A 86 8.90 -14.66 -5.41
CA CYS A 86 8.72 -13.35 -6.01
C CYS A 86 7.57 -13.40 -7.01
N LYS A 87 6.60 -12.50 -6.87
CA LYS A 87 5.43 -12.42 -7.73
C LYS A 87 5.69 -11.76 -9.10
N GLY A 88 6.83 -11.11 -9.27
CA GLY A 88 7.24 -10.53 -10.56
C GLY A 88 7.97 -11.51 -11.47
N CYS A 89 8.77 -12.43 -10.93
CA CYS A 89 9.58 -13.36 -11.72
C CYS A 89 9.39 -14.85 -11.40
N SER A 90 8.50 -15.18 -10.46
CA SER A 90 8.19 -16.54 -10.02
C SER A 90 9.39 -17.34 -9.45
N LYS A 91 10.51 -16.68 -9.15
CA LYS A 91 11.69 -17.29 -8.51
C LYS A 91 11.59 -17.20 -6.98
N LYS A 92 12.22 -18.14 -6.28
CA LYS A 92 12.34 -18.10 -4.81
C LYS A 92 13.09 -16.84 -4.37
N ILE A 93 12.70 -16.31 -3.22
CA ILE A 93 13.40 -15.23 -2.51
C ILE A 93 14.15 -15.90 -1.36
N GLU A 94 15.48 -15.76 -1.33
CA GLU A 94 16.34 -16.40 -0.34
C GLU A 94 16.22 -15.75 1.04
N LYS A 95 16.47 -16.55 2.09
CA LYS A 95 16.48 -16.07 3.48
C LYS A 95 17.52 -14.95 3.62
N ASP A 96 17.21 -13.97 4.47
CA ASP A 96 18.07 -12.82 4.80
C ASP A 96 18.34 -11.86 3.62
N THR A 97 17.65 -12.01 2.48
CA THR A 97 17.68 -11.04 1.37
C THR A 97 16.56 -10.01 1.50
N VAL A 98 16.79 -8.78 1.01
CA VAL A 98 15.77 -7.72 1.00
C VAL A 98 14.63 -8.10 0.05
N ARG A 99 13.39 -7.92 0.51
CA ARG A 99 12.18 -8.09 -0.30
C ARG A 99 11.17 -7.00 0.00
N ILE A 100 10.41 -6.63 -1.02
CA ILE A 100 9.35 -5.61 -0.92
C ILE A 100 8.02 -6.31 -1.16
N SER A 101 6.99 -6.00 -0.36
CA SER A 101 5.63 -6.47 -0.59
C SER A 101 4.68 -5.36 -0.98
N LYS A 102 3.63 -5.75 -1.70
CA LYS A 102 2.35 -5.05 -1.76
C LYS A 102 1.28 -5.93 -1.11
N LYS A 103 0.48 -5.38 -0.20
CA LYS A 103 -0.71 -6.06 0.32
C LYS A 103 -1.79 -6.10 -0.74
N MET A 104 -2.18 -7.31 -1.13
CA MET A 104 -3.24 -7.54 -2.12
C MET A 104 -4.09 -8.74 -1.74
N ILE A 105 -5.33 -8.74 -2.21
CA ILE A 105 -6.17 -9.93 -2.18
C ILE A 105 -5.60 -10.93 -3.18
N ASN A 106 -5.44 -12.19 -2.77
CA ASN A 106 -5.11 -13.26 -3.70
C ASN A 106 -6.37 -13.66 -4.49
N THR A 107 -6.35 -13.51 -5.81
CA THR A 107 -7.48 -13.82 -6.69
C THR A 107 -7.87 -15.32 -6.66
N GLU A 108 -6.89 -16.21 -6.53
CA GLU A 108 -7.13 -17.67 -6.46
C GLU A 108 -7.56 -18.12 -5.07
N LYS A 109 -7.11 -17.42 -4.03
CA LYS A 109 -7.39 -17.75 -2.63
C LYS A 109 -7.92 -16.53 -1.87
N PRO A 110 -9.09 -16.00 -2.25
CA PRO A 110 -9.64 -14.78 -1.65
C PRO A 110 -9.94 -14.93 -0.15
N GLN A 111 -10.14 -16.16 0.33
CA GLN A 111 -10.35 -16.49 1.74
C GLN A 111 -9.15 -16.14 2.64
N LEU A 112 -7.94 -16.01 2.08
CA LEU A 112 -6.76 -15.58 2.83
C LEU A 112 -6.80 -14.08 3.16
N GLY A 113 -7.73 -13.33 2.57
CA GLY A 113 -7.81 -11.88 2.71
C GLY A 113 -6.64 -11.17 2.03
N MET A 114 -6.27 -10.01 2.57
CA MET A 114 -5.13 -9.25 2.07
C MET A 114 -3.83 -9.81 2.62
N ILE A 115 -2.99 -10.30 1.71
CA ILE A 115 -1.69 -10.90 2.03
C ILE A 115 -0.56 -10.13 1.35
N ASP A 116 0.63 -10.21 1.94
CA ASP A 116 1.84 -9.65 1.35
C ASP A 116 2.23 -10.45 0.11
N HIS A 117 2.12 -9.84 -1.07
CA HIS A 117 2.71 -10.34 -2.30
C HIS A 117 4.15 -9.85 -2.36
N TRP A 118 5.09 -10.76 -2.18
CA TRP A 118 6.52 -10.44 -2.10
C TRP A 118 7.16 -10.35 -3.49
N TYR A 119 8.11 -9.44 -3.62
CA TYR A 119 8.90 -9.17 -4.81
C TYR A 119 10.37 -9.00 -4.41
N HIS A 120 11.28 -9.38 -5.30
CA HIS A 120 12.64 -8.84 -5.25
C HIS A 120 12.59 -7.32 -5.48
N PRO A 121 13.54 -6.53 -4.93
CA PRO A 121 13.59 -5.08 -5.14
C PRO A 121 13.48 -4.68 -6.62
N ASP A 122 14.30 -5.28 -7.48
CA ASP A 122 14.28 -4.97 -8.92
C ASP A 122 12.96 -5.36 -9.59
N CYS A 123 12.37 -6.50 -9.21
CA CYS A 123 11.06 -6.93 -9.73
C CYS A 123 9.93 -6.00 -9.29
N PHE A 124 10.01 -5.47 -8.07
CA PHE A 124 9.07 -4.47 -7.57
C PHE A 124 9.20 -3.17 -8.38
N VAL A 125 10.43 -2.68 -8.57
CA VAL A 125 10.71 -1.45 -9.32
C VAL A 125 10.19 -1.55 -10.75
N ALA A 126 10.40 -2.69 -11.41
CA ALA A 126 9.92 -2.95 -12.77
C ALA A 126 8.38 -2.90 -12.89
N SER A 127 7.66 -3.23 -11.82
CA SER A 127 6.19 -3.28 -11.80
C SER A 127 5.55 -2.18 -10.93
N LYS A 128 6.33 -1.19 -10.47
CA LYS A 128 5.89 -0.23 -9.44
C LYS A 128 4.62 0.54 -9.81
N ALA A 129 4.46 0.90 -11.10
CA ALA A 129 3.28 1.59 -11.60
C ALA A 129 2.02 0.71 -11.52
N GLU A 130 2.09 -0.55 -11.95
CA GLU A 130 1.00 -1.54 -11.86
C GLU A 130 0.68 -1.88 -10.40
N LEU A 131 1.72 -1.89 -9.56
CA LEU A 131 1.57 -2.06 -8.12
C LEU A 131 0.96 -0.81 -7.45
N GLY A 132 0.70 0.29 -8.17
CA GLY A 132 0.10 1.50 -7.60
C GLY A 132 1.03 2.19 -6.60
N PHE A 133 2.34 2.02 -6.78
CA PHE A 133 3.39 2.77 -6.12
C PHE A 133 3.63 4.04 -6.93
N LEU A 134 3.09 5.16 -6.43
CA LEU A 134 3.03 6.41 -7.16
C LEU A 134 4.42 7.02 -7.36
N PRO A 135 4.65 7.83 -8.40
CA PRO A 135 5.93 8.53 -8.61
C PRO A 135 6.32 9.48 -7.47
N THR A 136 5.33 9.95 -6.70
CA THR A 136 5.53 10.79 -5.51
C THR A 136 5.98 9.98 -4.29
N TYR A 137 5.92 8.65 -4.35
CA TYR A 137 6.34 7.78 -3.25
C TYR A 137 7.84 7.48 -3.32
N SER A 138 8.42 7.26 -2.14
CA SER A 138 9.85 6.94 -1.99
C SER A 138 10.08 5.68 -1.14
N ALA A 139 11.32 5.18 -1.17
CA ALA A 139 11.75 4.07 -0.32
C ALA A 139 11.54 4.35 1.18
N THR A 140 11.69 5.60 1.63
CA THR A 140 11.58 5.98 3.05
C THR A 140 10.16 5.84 3.60
N GLN A 141 9.16 5.78 2.73
CA GLN A 141 7.77 5.56 3.10
C GLN A 141 7.39 4.08 3.23
N LEU A 142 8.25 3.14 2.82
CA LEU A 142 7.99 1.71 2.96
C LEU A 142 8.01 1.31 4.45
N LYS A 143 6.97 0.61 4.91
CA LYS A 143 6.94 0.08 6.28
C LYS A 143 8.09 -0.89 6.48
N GLY A 144 8.90 -0.68 7.53
CA GLY A 144 10.09 -1.50 7.82
C GLY A 144 11.40 -0.97 7.23
N PHE A 145 11.37 0.14 6.47
CA PHE A 145 12.58 0.74 5.90
C PHE A 145 13.65 1.07 6.96
N ASN A 146 13.24 1.56 8.13
CA ASN A 146 14.15 2.02 9.18
C ASN A 146 14.99 0.91 9.83
N VAL A 147 14.62 -0.36 9.70
CA VAL A 147 15.37 -1.48 10.31
C VAL A 147 16.39 -2.11 9.36
N LEU A 148 16.44 -1.68 8.09
CA LEU A 148 17.42 -2.15 7.12
C LEU A 148 18.82 -1.57 7.41
N SER A 149 19.85 -2.24 6.87
CA SER A 149 21.23 -1.76 6.90
C SER A 149 21.37 -0.40 6.18
N ALA A 150 22.44 0.33 6.48
CA ALA A 150 22.71 1.60 5.80
C ALA A 150 22.94 1.43 4.29
N GLU A 151 23.55 0.31 3.90
CA GLU A 151 23.81 -0.08 2.51
C GLU A 151 22.50 -0.31 1.76
N ASP A 152 21.65 -1.22 2.26
CA ASP A 152 20.35 -1.54 1.63
C ASP A 152 19.41 -0.33 1.57
N LYS A 153 19.43 0.52 2.61
CA LYS A 153 18.69 1.80 2.59
C LYS A 153 19.19 2.70 1.46
N GLY A 154 20.50 2.74 1.23
CA GLY A 154 21.12 3.51 0.16
C GLY A 154 20.71 2.99 -1.22
N GLU A 155 20.72 1.68 -1.42
CA GLU A 155 20.30 1.05 -2.68
C GLU A 155 18.82 1.29 -2.97
N LEU A 156 17.94 1.05 -2.00
CA LEU A 156 16.51 1.25 -2.19
C LEU A 156 16.16 2.71 -2.49
N LYS A 157 16.83 3.67 -1.86
CA LYS A 157 16.65 5.10 -2.16
C LYS A 157 17.04 5.44 -3.61
N LYS A 158 18.08 4.80 -4.16
CA LYS A 158 18.47 4.97 -5.56
C LYS A 158 17.44 4.39 -6.51
N GLN A 159 16.87 3.23 -6.19
CA GLN A 159 15.89 2.54 -7.03
C GLN A 159 14.48 3.16 -6.97
N LEU A 160 14.11 3.69 -5.80
CA LEU A 160 12.79 4.28 -5.52
C LEU A 160 12.92 5.73 -5.00
N PRO A 161 13.39 6.67 -5.83
CA PRO A 161 13.42 8.09 -5.48
C PRO A 161 12.00 8.68 -5.53
N ALA A 162 11.68 9.59 -4.60
CA ALA A 162 10.50 10.43 -4.76
C ALA A 162 10.76 11.44 -5.88
N VAL A 163 9.92 11.43 -6.91
CA VAL A 163 9.90 12.48 -7.92
C VAL A 163 8.97 13.58 -7.42
N LYS A 164 9.52 14.77 -7.16
CA LYS A 164 8.70 15.95 -6.91
C LYS A 164 8.00 16.30 -8.23
N SER A 165 6.68 16.39 -8.24
CA SER A 165 5.95 16.89 -9.40
C SER A 165 6.20 18.39 -9.55
N GLU A 166 7.19 18.78 -10.36
CA GLU A 166 7.18 20.12 -10.96
C GLU A 166 6.05 20.15 -12.00
N GLY A 167 5.14 21.11 -11.85
CA GLY A 167 3.92 21.21 -12.63
C GLY A 167 4.19 21.37 -14.13
N TYR A 168 3.79 20.38 -14.92
CA TYR A 168 3.64 20.55 -16.36
C TYR A 168 2.28 21.18 -16.64
N LEU A 169 2.22 22.52 -16.58
CA LEU A 169 1.17 23.29 -17.24
C LEU A 169 1.40 23.17 -18.75
N SER A 170 0.70 22.27 -19.41
CA SER A 170 0.63 22.25 -20.86
C SER A 170 -0.24 23.45 -21.30
N SER A 171 0.40 24.56 -21.66
CA SER A 171 -0.26 25.60 -22.45
C SER A 171 -0.51 25.03 -23.86
N HIS A 172 -1.69 24.48 -24.07
CA HIS A 172 -2.24 24.34 -25.42
C HIS A 172 -2.69 25.75 -25.85
N GLU A 173 -1.79 26.48 -26.51
CA GLU A 173 -2.22 27.61 -27.33
C GLU A 173 -2.88 27.04 -28.59
N TYR A 174 -4.13 27.46 -28.79
CA TYR A 174 -4.89 27.28 -30.01
C TYR A 174 -4.90 28.63 -30.70
N THR A 175 -4.07 28.79 -31.72
CA THR A 175 -4.28 29.73 -32.85
C THR A 175 -3.65 29.14 -34.09
#